data_AF-A0A1I3TJS5-F1
#
_entry.id   AF-A0A1I3TJS5-F1
#
_cell.length_a   1.000
_cell.length_b   1.000
_cell.length_c   1.000
_cell.angle_alpha   90.00
_cell.angle_beta   90.00
_cell.angle_gamma   90.00
#
_symmetry.space_group_name_H-M   'P 1'
#
loop_
_entity.id
_entity.type
_entity.pdbx_description
1 polymer ?
#
loop_
_entity_poly.entity_id
_entity_poly.type
_entity_poly.pdbx_seq_one_letter_code
_entity_poly.pdbx_strand_id
1 'polypeptide(L)'
;DVASQTATPDATWLAADCDGDGVTNEQEVIDGTDPTDGCDFLTTSITVTASSEWNLLDCDNDGLTNGDELTEGTDPQNPDSDGDGVLDGTEVTDGTDPLDNCSFDITHQTVTADAAWLAADCDGDGVTNAQEVIDGTDPLDNCDFDVASQTATPDATWLAADCDGDGVTNEQEVIDGTDPTDGCDFLTTSITVTASSEWNLLDCDNDGLTNGDELTEGTDPQNPDSDGDGVIDGTEVTDGTDPLNNCEFDLDHQTLTADAAWLAADCDGDGVTNEQEVIDGTDPLDNCDLVFTSQTLVADAAWLAADCDGDGVTNEQEVIDGTDPTDGCDFLTASITVTAS
;
A
#
# COMPACT_ATOMS: atom_id res chain seq x y z
N ASP A 1 9.81 -18.58 59.89
CA ASP A 1 9.60 -17.42 60.80
C ASP A 1 10.84 -17.03 61.62
N VAL A 2 11.71 -16.28 60.95
CA VAL A 2 12.92 -15.63 61.48
C VAL A 2 12.60 -14.63 62.63
N ALA A 3 11.39 -14.06 62.66
CA ALA A 3 10.97 -13.10 63.69
C ALA A 3 10.70 -13.74 65.06
N SER A 4 10.56 -15.07 65.11
CA SER A 4 10.35 -15.83 66.36
C SER A 4 11.63 -16.39 66.99
N GLN A 5 12.79 -16.21 66.33
CA GLN A 5 14.05 -16.80 66.78
C GLN A 5 14.56 -16.15 68.08
N THR A 6 14.61 -16.92 69.15
CA THR A 6 15.15 -16.50 70.46
C THR A 6 16.61 -16.91 70.69
N ALA A 7 17.25 -17.54 69.70
CA ALA A 7 18.63 -18.02 69.74
C ALA A 7 19.29 -17.85 68.36
N THR A 8 20.61 -17.63 68.34
CA THR A 8 21.39 -17.57 67.10
C THR A 8 21.37 -18.93 66.40
N PRO A 9 21.02 -19.00 65.10
CA PRO A 9 21.15 -20.22 64.32
C PRO A 9 22.56 -20.80 64.39
N ASP A 10 22.65 -22.13 64.38
CA ASP A 10 23.94 -22.79 64.30
C ASP A 10 24.47 -22.82 62.85
N ALA A 11 25.76 -23.11 62.69
CA ALA A 11 26.41 -23.13 61.39
C ALA A 11 25.87 -24.22 60.43
N THR A 12 25.19 -25.24 60.96
CA THR A 12 24.58 -26.28 60.12
C THR A 12 23.27 -25.81 59.50
N TRP A 13 22.48 -25.01 60.22
CA TRP A 13 21.28 -24.39 59.67
C TRP A 13 21.63 -23.32 58.64
N LEU A 14 22.62 -22.46 58.92
CA LEU A 14 23.02 -21.37 58.01
C LEU A 14 23.50 -21.88 56.63
N ALA A 15 24.21 -23.01 56.59
CA ALA A 15 24.71 -23.61 55.36
C ALA A 15 23.72 -24.55 54.65
N ALA A 16 22.52 -24.73 55.21
CA ALA A 16 21.47 -25.53 54.58
C ALA A 16 20.68 -24.68 53.58
N ASP A 17 20.03 -25.37 52.67
CA ASP A 17 18.99 -24.90 51.76
C ASP A 17 17.75 -25.71 52.15
N CYS A 18 16.81 -25.08 52.86
CA CYS A 18 15.78 -25.78 53.62
C CYS A 18 14.50 -26.06 52.82
N ASP A 19 14.18 -25.21 51.86
CA ASP A 19 13.08 -25.34 50.90
C ASP A 19 13.55 -25.85 49.54
N GLY A 20 14.86 -25.87 49.28
CA GLY A 20 15.47 -26.50 48.12
C GLY A 20 15.46 -25.60 46.89
N ASP A 21 15.41 -24.28 47.06
CA ASP A 21 15.38 -23.27 45.99
C ASP A 21 16.75 -22.97 45.37
N GLY A 22 17.82 -23.53 45.93
CA GLY A 22 19.19 -23.28 45.48
C GLY A 22 19.86 -22.08 46.16
N VAL A 23 19.20 -21.45 47.14
CA VAL A 23 19.72 -20.39 48.01
C VAL A 23 19.93 -20.97 49.41
N THR A 24 21.04 -20.59 50.06
CA THR A 24 21.28 -21.04 51.44
C THR A 24 20.56 -20.14 52.42
N ASN A 25 20.10 -20.70 53.54
CA ASN A 25 19.46 -19.96 54.64
C ASN A 25 20.28 -18.74 55.12
N GLU A 26 21.61 -18.80 55.10
CA GLU A 26 22.48 -17.65 55.42
C GLU A 26 22.28 -16.50 54.42
N GLN A 27 22.21 -16.83 53.12
CA GLN A 27 22.05 -15.87 52.03
C GLN A 27 20.64 -15.29 52.02
N GLU A 28 19.61 -16.10 52.26
CA GLU A 28 18.23 -15.61 52.38
C GLU A 28 18.04 -14.68 53.59
N VAL A 29 18.70 -14.94 54.71
CA VAL A 29 18.71 -14.00 55.86
C VAL A 29 19.40 -12.68 55.49
N ILE A 30 20.39 -12.70 54.59
CA ILE A 30 21.05 -11.48 54.09
C ILE A 30 20.13 -10.72 53.13
N ASP A 31 19.45 -11.45 52.25
CA ASP A 31 18.58 -10.92 51.20
C ASP A 31 17.21 -10.50 51.74
N GLY A 32 16.82 -11.03 52.90
CA GLY A 32 15.56 -10.75 53.58
C GLY A 32 14.39 -11.63 53.12
N THR A 33 14.68 -12.77 52.50
CA THR A 33 13.71 -13.77 52.03
C THR A 33 13.47 -14.87 53.09
N ASP A 34 12.41 -15.68 52.99
CA ASP A 34 12.04 -16.72 53.97
C ASP A 34 12.68 -18.09 53.65
N PRO A 35 13.60 -18.59 54.50
CA PRO A 35 14.31 -19.89 54.32
C PRO A 35 13.48 -21.16 54.40
N THR A 36 12.17 -21.05 54.25
CA THR A 36 11.23 -22.15 54.29
C THR A 36 10.16 -22.06 53.21
N ASP A 37 10.22 -21.04 52.36
CA ASP A 37 9.29 -20.79 51.27
C ASP A 37 10.07 -20.76 49.96
N GLY A 38 10.02 -21.84 49.19
CA GLY A 38 10.80 -21.97 47.96
C GLY A 38 10.41 -20.99 46.84
N CYS A 39 9.39 -20.13 47.03
CA CYS A 39 9.07 -19.04 46.11
C CYS A 39 9.44 -17.65 46.66
N ASP A 40 10.06 -17.57 47.84
CA ASP A 40 10.59 -16.33 48.41
C ASP A 40 12.11 -16.39 48.38
N PHE A 41 12.72 -15.95 47.27
CA PHE A 41 14.16 -15.98 47.07
C PHE A 41 14.62 -14.80 46.21
N LEU A 42 15.91 -14.71 45.88
CA LEU A 42 16.38 -13.83 44.81
C LEU A 42 17.06 -14.70 43.75
N THR A 43 16.60 -14.61 42.50
CA THR A 43 17.14 -15.43 41.38
C THR A 43 18.65 -15.27 41.22
N THR A 44 19.19 -14.08 41.51
CA THR A 44 20.65 -13.81 41.49
C THR A 44 21.45 -14.51 42.60
N SER A 45 20.78 -15.01 43.64
CA SER A 45 21.37 -15.64 44.83
C SER A 45 21.39 -17.17 44.77
N ILE A 46 20.81 -17.77 43.72
CA ILE A 46 20.87 -19.21 43.45
C ILE A 46 22.32 -19.60 43.17
N THR A 47 22.93 -20.33 44.11
CA THR A 47 24.36 -20.71 44.05
C THR A 47 24.61 -22.17 44.39
N VAL A 48 23.62 -22.86 44.96
CA VAL A 48 23.63 -24.31 45.14
C VAL A 48 22.61 -24.96 44.21
N THR A 49 22.69 -26.29 44.06
CA THR A 49 21.79 -27.02 43.16
C THR A 49 20.40 -27.09 43.77
N ALA A 50 19.42 -26.47 43.12
CA ALA A 50 18.01 -26.57 43.48
C ALA A 50 17.50 -28.01 43.46
N SER A 51 16.49 -28.26 44.28
CA SER A 51 15.85 -29.55 44.45
C SER A 51 14.94 -29.91 43.27
N SER A 52 14.69 -31.20 43.07
CA SER A 52 13.72 -31.66 42.07
C SER A 52 12.29 -31.21 42.37
N GLU A 53 11.99 -31.00 43.64
CA GLU A 53 10.71 -30.49 44.10
C GLU A 53 10.55 -29.03 43.69
N TRP A 54 11.54 -28.18 43.97
CA TRP A 54 11.56 -26.78 43.55
C TRP A 54 11.48 -26.61 42.03
N ASN A 55 12.20 -27.42 41.26
CA ASN A 55 12.13 -27.39 39.79
C ASN A 55 10.72 -27.66 39.23
N LEU A 56 9.79 -28.24 40.00
CA LEU A 56 8.41 -28.52 39.60
C LEU A 56 7.41 -27.52 40.19
N LEU A 57 7.87 -26.56 41.00
CA LEU A 57 7.05 -25.41 41.37
C LEU A 57 6.95 -24.44 40.19
N ASP A 58 5.93 -23.61 40.27
CA ASP A 58 5.61 -22.50 39.37
C ASP A 58 5.32 -21.33 40.32
N CYS A 59 6.34 -20.51 40.55
CA CYS A 59 6.35 -19.58 41.68
C CYS A 59 5.59 -18.29 41.40
N ASP A 60 5.59 -17.82 40.15
CA ASP A 60 4.84 -16.66 39.69
C ASP A 60 3.49 -16.99 39.06
N ASN A 61 3.19 -18.28 38.84
CA ASN A 61 1.90 -18.81 38.38
C ASN A 61 1.60 -18.46 36.92
N ASP A 62 2.62 -18.44 36.08
CA ASP A 62 2.54 -18.12 34.66
C ASP A 62 2.29 -19.36 33.78
N GLY A 63 2.49 -20.56 34.36
CA GLY A 63 2.29 -21.86 33.72
C GLY A 63 3.59 -22.54 33.26
N LEU A 64 4.75 -21.91 33.43
CA LEU A 64 6.08 -22.48 33.28
C LEU A 64 6.60 -22.93 34.65
N THR A 65 7.39 -23.99 34.70
CA THR A 65 7.96 -24.43 35.98
C THR A 65 9.31 -23.80 36.21
N ASN A 66 9.70 -23.55 37.45
CA ASN A 66 11.00 -22.94 37.78
C ASN A 66 12.18 -23.65 37.09
N GLY A 67 12.11 -24.99 36.95
CA GLY A 67 13.14 -25.76 36.26
C GLY A 67 13.17 -25.55 34.74
N ASP A 68 12.00 -25.36 34.13
CA ASP A 68 11.86 -25.02 32.71
C ASP A 68 12.26 -23.56 32.48
N GLU A 69 11.89 -22.64 33.37
CA GLU A 69 12.30 -21.23 33.33
C GLU A 69 13.83 -21.07 33.38
N LEU A 70 14.51 -21.78 34.28
CA LEU A 70 15.98 -21.80 34.29
C LEU A 70 16.58 -22.38 33.00
N THR A 71 15.82 -23.19 32.26
CA THR A 71 16.26 -23.78 30.98
C THR A 71 16.07 -22.80 29.82
N GLU A 72 14.94 -22.08 29.79
CA GLU A 72 14.63 -21.04 28.80
C GLU A 72 15.36 -19.72 29.09
N GLY A 73 15.77 -19.50 30.34
CA GLY A 73 16.50 -18.31 30.78
C GLY A 73 15.61 -17.19 31.33
N THR A 74 14.33 -17.48 31.55
CA THR A 74 13.33 -16.61 32.18
C THR A 74 13.50 -16.58 33.70
N ASP A 75 12.80 -15.65 34.38
CA ASP A 75 12.95 -15.43 35.81
C ASP A 75 11.78 -16.07 36.61
N PRO A 76 12.02 -17.10 37.46
CA PRO A 76 10.98 -17.82 38.21
C PRO A 76 10.17 -17.04 39.25
N GLN A 77 10.29 -15.72 39.25
CA GLN A 77 9.50 -14.81 40.07
C GLN A 77 8.84 -13.70 39.25
N ASN A 78 9.00 -13.73 37.93
CA ASN A 78 8.49 -12.73 37.02
C ASN A 78 7.76 -13.42 35.86
N PRO A 79 6.41 -13.38 35.87
CA PRO A 79 5.61 -14.21 34.97
C PRO A 79 5.62 -13.74 33.50
N ASP A 80 6.35 -12.67 33.19
CA ASP A 80 6.49 -12.00 31.89
C ASP A 80 7.90 -11.39 31.87
N SER A 81 8.86 -12.16 31.37
CA SER A 81 10.30 -11.90 31.53
C SER A 81 10.83 -10.78 30.65
N ASP A 82 10.25 -10.58 29.48
CA ASP A 82 10.64 -9.52 28.54
C ASP A 82 9.71 -8.29 28.54
N GLY A 83 8.57 -8.40 29.22
CA GLY A 83 7.64 -7.31 29.48
C GLY A 83 6.71 -7.00 28.32
N ASP A 84 6.51 -7.91 27.37
CA ASP A 84 5.63 -7.66 26.23
C ASP A 84 4.14 -7.83 26.55
N GLY A 85 3.80 -8.38 27.71
CA GLY A 85 2.42 -8.59 28.14
C GLY A 85 1.84 -9.98 27.86
N VAL A 86 2.63 -10.88 27.30
CA VAL A 86 2.39 -12.34 27.25
C VAL A 86 3.18 -12.99 28.39
N LEU A 87 2.71 -14.13 28.88
CA LEU A 87 3.36 -14.83 29.98
C LEU A 87 4.36 -15.85 29.44
N ASP A 88 5.49 -16.05 30.11
CA ASP A 88 6.58 -16.92 29.60
C ASP A 88 6.07 -18.34 29.30
N GLY A 89 5.25 -18.91 30.19
CA GLY A 89 4.62 -20.21 30.00
C GLY A 89 3.63 -20.28 28.83
N THR A 90 2.99 -19.15 28.49
CA THR A 90 2.11 -19.03 27.32
C THR A 90 2.95 -18.99 26.04
N GLU A 91 4.01 -18.19 26.02
CA GLU A 91 4.93 -18.09 24.89
C GLU A 91 5.62 -19.39 24.55
N VAL A 92 6.14 -20.10 25.56
CA VAL A 92 6.70 -21.45 25.38
C VAL A 92 5.66 -22.42 24.80
N THR A 93 4.39 -22.26 25.17
CA THR A 93 3.29 -23.07 24.63
C THR A 93 2.98 -22.72 23.17
N ASP A 94 3.03 -21.44 22.82
CA ASP A 94 2.78 -20.92 21.47
C ASP A 94 3.99 -21.09 20.54
N GLY A 95 5.17 -21.32 21.10
CA GLY A 95 6.44 -21.47 20.40
C GLY A 95 7.12 -20.15 20.06
N THR A 96 6.81 -19.09 20.80
CA THR A 96 7.50 -17.79 20.75
C THR A 96 8.64 -17.73 21.79
N ASP A 97 9.44 -16.67 21.80
CA ASP A 97 10.66 -16.53 22.63
C ASP A 97 10.39 -15.58 23.81
N PRO A 98 10.29 -16.08 25.06
CA PRO A 98 9.91 -15.29 26.23
C PRO A 98 10.99 -14.30 26.73
N LEU A 99 12.04 -14.11 25.94
CA LEU A 99 13.13 -13.17 26.20
C LEU A 99 13.27 -12.14 25.09
N ASP A 100 12.38 -12.17 24.09
CA ASP A 100 12.35 -11.26 22.95
C ASP A 100 10.97 -10.62 22.83
N ASN A 101 10.86 -9.39 23.31
CA ASN A 101 9.61 -8.64 23.41
C ASN A 101 8.96 -8.27 22.06
N CYS A 102 9.55 -8.70 20.95
CA CYS A 102 8.97 -8.61 19.60
C CYS A 102 8.60 -9.98 19.02
N SER A 103 8.66 -11.03 19.84
CA SER A 103 8.34 -12.40 19.47
C SER A 103 7.19 -12.90 20.35
N PHE A 104 5.95 -12.56 19.99
CA PHE A 104 4.76 -12.99 20.72
C PHE A 104 3.54 -13.17 19.82
N ASP A 105 2.47 -13.77 20.35
CA ASP A 105 1.14 -13.76 19.73
C ASP A 105 0.32 -12.62 20.36
N ILE A 106 0.04 -11.59 19.57
CA ILE A 106 -0.72 -10.41 20.01
C ILE A 106 -2.08 -10.76 20.64
N THR A 107 -2.69 -11.89 20.27
CA THR A 107 -3.98 -12.32 20.82
C THR A 107 -3.88 -12.86 22.24
N HIS A 108 -2.67 -13.17 22.70
CA HIS A 108 -2.36 -13.64 24.06
C HIS A 108 -1.76 -12.57 24.97
N GLN A 109 -1.64 -11.32 24.49
CA GLN A 109 -1.26 -10.17 25.32
C GLN A 109 -2.36 -9.87 26.35
N THR A 110 -2.22 -10.43 27.54
CA THR A 110 -3.26 -10.42 28.59
C THR A 110 -2.86 -9.64 29.83
N VAL A 111 -1.57 -9.33 29.98
CA VAL A 111 -1.07 -8.45 31.04
C VAL A 111 -0.60 -7.11 30.45
N THR A 112 -0.27 -6.18 31.34
CA THR A 112 0.13 -4.83 30.91
C THR A 112 1.59 -4.86 30.49
N ALA A 113 1.84 -4.64 29.21
CA ALA A 113 3.19 -4.49 28.68
C ALA A 113 3.97 -3.36 29.38
N ASP A 114 5.27 -3.52 29.42
CA ASP A 114 6.20 -2.67 30.15
C ASP A 114 6.63 -1.44 29.34
N ALA A 115 7.52 -0.63 29.92
CA ALA A 115 8.00 0.57 29.25
C ALA A 115 9.03 0.31 28.13
N ALA A 116 9.69 -0.85 28.14
CA ALA A 116 10.63 -1.25 27.10
C ALA A 116 9.87 -1.68 25.84
N TRP A 117 8.85 -2.53 25.98
CA TRP A 117 7.96 -2.91 24.89
C TRP A 117 7.26 -1.70 24.28
N LEU A 118 6.67 -0.83 25.10
CA LEU A 118 6.00 0.39 24.63
C LEU A 118 6.92 1.33 23.82
N ALA A 119 8.23 1.29 24.06
CA ALA A 119 9.21 2.11 23.35
C ALA A 119 9.89 1.40 22.18
N ALA A 120 9.62 0.10 21.99
CA ALA A 120 10.09 -0.67 20.86
C ALA A 120 9.28 -0.32 19.60
N ASP A 121 9.80 -0.80 18.47
CA ASP A 121 9.26 -0.73 17.12
C ASP A 121 9.62 -2.12 16.56
N CYS A 122 8.68 -3.05 16.73
CA CYS A 122 8.96 -4.47 16.62
C CYS A 122 8.99 -4.97 15.18
N ASP A 123 8.23 -4.35 14.30
CA ASP A 123 8.13 -4.67 12.88
C ASP A 123 9.02 -3.77 11.99
N GLY A 124 9.59 -2.69 12.56
CA GLY A 124 10.54 -1.81 11.91
C GLY A 124 9.90 -0.75 11.01
N ASP A 125 8.60 -0.52 11.13
CA ASP A 125 7.86 0.45 10.32
C ASP A 125 8.13 1.91 10.70
N GLY A 126 8.82 2.17 11.81
CA GLY A 126 9.13 3.50 12.33
C GLY A 126 8.05 4.10 13.24
N VAL A 127 7.04 3.32 13.61
CA VAL A 127 6.03 3.60 14.63
C VAL A 127 6.39 2.76 15.86
N THR A 128 6.19 3.34 17.05
CA THR A 128 6.45 2.59 18.29
C THR A 128 5.23 1.80 18.69
N ASN A 129 5.39 0.64 19.34
CA ASN A 129 4.29 -0.18 19.85
C ASN A 129 3.28 0.63 20.70
N ALA A 130 3.74 1.60 21.49
CA ALA A 130 2.85 2.47 22.26
C ALA A 130 1.93 3.33 21.39
N GLN A 131 2.41 3.78 20.25
CA GLN A 131 1.68 4.61 19.30
C GLN A 131 0.70 3.75 18.49
N GLU A 132 1.11 2.55 18.11
CA GLU A 132 0.23 1.58 17.43
C GLU A 132 -0.92 1.12 18.31
N VAL A 133 -0.69 0.90 19.61
CA VAL A 133 -1.77 0.64 20.58
C VAL A 133 -2.76 1.81 20.65
N ILE A 134 -2.30 3.05 20.44
CA ILE A 134 -3.17 4.24 20.42
C ILE A 134 -3.96 4.31 19.10
N ASP A 135 -3.31 3.99 17.99
CA ASP A 135 -3.88 4.09 16.64
C ASP A 135 -4.74 2.87 16.28
N GLY A 136 -4.55 1.76 16.99
CA GLY A 136 -5.26 0.50 16.82
C GLY A 136 -4.68 -0.36 15.68
N THR A 137 -3.39 -0.23 15.41
CA THR A 137 -2.64 -1.00 14.40
C THR A 137 -1.84 -2.13 15.06
N ASP A 138 -1.22 -3.03 14.28
CA ASP A 138 -0.54 -4.23 14.75
C ASP A 138 1.00 -4.06 14.85
N PRO A 139 1.59 -4.05 16.06
CA PRO A 139 3.04 -3.91 16.28
C PRO A 139 3.96 -4.96 15.67
N LEU A 140 3.39 -6.00 15.06
CA LEU A 140 4.13 -7.09 14.40
C LEU A 140 3.90 -7.13 12.89
N ASP A 141 3.10 -6.21 12.32
CA ASP A 141 2.81 -6.13 10.89
C ASP A 141 3.21 -4.75 10.33
N ASN A 142 4.36 -4.72 9.66
CA ASN A 142 4.96 -3.50 9.14
C ASN A 142 4.16 -2.79 8.03
N CYS A 143 3.05 -3.38 7.60
CA CYS A 143 2.10 -2.77 6.67
C CYS A 143 0.77 -2.36 7.33
N ASP A 144 0.59 -2.60 8.64
CA ASP A 144 -0.53 -2.10 9.43
C ASP A 144 -0.04 -0.95 10.31
N PHE A 145 -0.06 0.28 9.78
CA PHE A 145 0.39 1.47 10.51
C PHE A 145 -0.34 2.74 10.06
N ASP A 146 -0.29 3.78 10.89
CA ASP A 146 -0.73 5.13 10.48
C ASP A 146 0.49 5.92 9.98
N VAL A 147 0.49 6.28 8.70
CA VAL A 147 1.56 7.07 8.05
C VAL A 147 1.86 8.37 8.80
N ALA A 148 0.88 9.00 9.44
CA ALA A 148 1.10 10.23 10.22
C ALA A 148 1.83 9.99 11.55
N SER A 149 1.85 8.74 12.04
CA SER A 149 2.49 8.31 13.28
C SER A 149 3.92 7.82 13.08
N GLN A 150 4.36 7.61 11.84
CA GLN A 150 5.73 7.22 11.50
C GLN A 150 6.71 8.37 11.83
N THR A 151 7.34 8.28 13.00
CA THR A 151 8.21 9.35 13.53
C THR A 151 9.66 8.91 13.72
N ALA A 152 9.92 7.61 13.75
CA ALA A 152 11.26 7.04 13.69
C ALA A 152 11.68 6.77 12.24
N THR A 153 12.92 6.31 12.05
CA THR A 153 13.40 5.92 10.72
C THR A 153 13.08 4.44 10.53
N PRO A 154 12.27 4.09 9.51
CA PRO A 154 11.94 2.69 9.23
C PRO A 154 13.17 1.88 8.87
N ASP A 155 13.06 0.57 9.04
CA ASP A 155 14.13 -0.39 8.79
C ASP A 155 14.22 -0.79 7.30
N ALA A 156 15.17 -1.66 6.97
CA ALA A 156 15.36 -2.11 5.60
C ALA A 156 14.28 -3.10 5.12
N THR A 157 13.54 -3.73 6.04
CA THR A 157 12.47 -4.67 5.76
C THR A 157 11.23 -3.91 5.30
N TRP A 158 10.84 -2.87 6.05
CA TRP A 158 9.77 -1.95 5.67
C TRP A 158 10.08 -1.24 4.35
N LEU A 159 11.30 -0.71 4.18
CA LEU A 159 11.68 0.00 2.94
C LEU A 159 11.57 -0.87 1.67
N ALA A 160 11.77 -2.18 1.79
CA ALA A 160 11.69 -3.12 0.68
C ALA A 160 10.31 -3.73 0.47
N ALA A 161 9.37 -3.46 1.39
CA ALA A 161 7.98 -3.88 1.27
C ALA A 161 7.23 -3.03 0.23
N ASP A 162 6.06 -3.51 -0.14
CA ASP A 162 5.07 -2.91 -1.03
C ASP A 162 3.75 -3.20 -0.30
N CYS A 163 3.36 -2.28 0.58
CA CYS A 163 2.38 -2.55 1.62
C CYS A 163 0.94 -2.53 1.12
N ASP A 164 0.63 -1.62 0.20
CA ASP A 164 -0.67 -1.58 -0.48
C ASP A 164 -0.74 -2.49 -1.72
N GLY A 165 0.41 -2.99 -2.18
CA GLY A 165 0.51 -3.93 -3.28
C GLY A 165 0.36 -3.28 -4.65
N ASP A 166 0.63 -1.98 -4.80
CA ASP A 166 0.52 -1.23 -6.05
C ASP A 166 1.68 -1.48 -7.04
N GLY A 167 2.72 -2.18 -6.58
CA GLY A 167 3.92 -2.46 -7.37
C GLY A 167 5.03 -1.41 -7.21
N VAL A 168 4.87 -0.46 -6.31
CA VAL A 168 5.85 0.52 -5.85
C VAL A 168 6.27 0.12 -4.43
N THR A 169 7.57 0.17 -4.17
CA THR A 169 8.08 -0.15 -2.82
C THR A 169 7.99 1.06 -1.91
N ASN A 170 7.80 0.86 -0.61
CA ASN A 170 7.74 1.93 0.40
C ASN A 170 8.97 2.89 0.31
N GLU A 171 10.17 2.39 0.02
CA GLU A 171 11.36 3.26 -0.21
C GLU A 171 11.12 4.26 -1.35
N GLN A 172 10.53 3.80 -2.45
CA GLN A 172 10.26 4.59 -3.64
C GLN A 172 9.12 5.58 -3.40
N GLU A 173 8.09 5.18 -2.67
CA GLU A 173 6.98 6.06 -2.30
C GLU A 173 7.40 7.19 -1.37
N VAL A 174 8.28 6.92 -0.40
CA VAL A 174 8.89 7.97 0.44
C VAL A 174 9.68 8.97 -0.41
N ILE A 175 10.31 8.53 -1.49
CA ILE A 175 11.03 9.40 -2.43
C ILE A 175 10.06 10.25 -3.25
N ASP A 176 8.96 9.63 -3.71
CA ASP A 176 7.96 10.25 -4.58
C ASP A 176 6.97 11.13 -3.79
N GLY A 177 6.87 10.91 -2.49
CA GLY A 177 5.96 11.59 -1.57
C GLY A 177 4.53 11.08 -1.64
N THR A 178 4.36 9.78 -1.94
CA THR A 178 3.08 9.08 -1.97
C THR A 178 2.87 8.25 -0.69
N ASP A 179 1.66 7.75 -0.46
CA ASP A 179 1.23 7.04 0.75
C ASP A 179 1.38 5.51 0.64
N PRO A 180 2.30 4.87 1.39
CA PRO A 180 2.56 3.42 1.30
C PRO A 180 1.43 2.49 1.72
N THR A 181 0.30 3.04 2.15
CA THR A 181 -0.87 2.28 2.58
C THR A 181 -2.09 2.52 1.68
N ASP A 182 -1.98 3.41 0.68
CA ASP A 182 -3.05 3.73 -0.27
C ASP A 182 -2.64 3.35 -1.69
N GLY A 183 -3.11 2.20 -2.16
CA GLY A 183 -2.78 1.68 -3.49
C GLY A 183 -3.24 2.54 -4.67
N CYS A 184 -3.92 3.67 -4.44
CA CYS A 184 -4.23 4.66 -5.46
C CYS A 184 -3.42 5.95 -5.36
N ASP A 185 -2.55 6.09 -4.35
CA ASP A 185 -1.58 7.17 -4.22
C ASP A 185 -0.19 6.65 -4.60
N PHE A 186 0.16 6.73 -5.88
CA PHE A 186 1.44 6.26 -6.37
C PHE A 186 1.93 7.07 -7.57
N LEU A 187 3.02 6.67 -8.22
CA LEU A 187 3.37 7.16 -9.55
C LEU A 187 3.49 5.97 -10.51
N THR A 188 2.73 5.97 -11.60
CA THR A 188 2.74 4.88 -12.60
C THR A 188 4.15 4.59 -13.15
N THR A 189 5.02 5.61 -13.21
CA THR A 189 6.43 5.45 -13.64
C THR A 189 7.33 4.75 -12.63
N SER A 190 6.90 4.62 -11.37
CA SER A 190 7.64 4.06 -10.25
C SER A 190 7.29 2.59 -9.98
N ILE A 191 6.28 2.03 -10.67
CA ILE A 191 5.95 0.61 -10.62
C ILE A 191 7.15 -0.21 -11.11
N THR A 192 7.76 -0.96 -10.20
CA THR A 192 8.97 -1.75 -10.47
C THR A 192 8.92 -3.17 -9.93
N VAL A 193 7.99 -3.45 -9.01
CA VAL A 193 7.70 -4.81 -8.52
C VAL A 193 6.35 -5.28 -9.06
N THR A 194 5.96 -6.50 -8.70
CA THR A 194 4.71 -7.08 -9.22
C THR A 194 3.56 -6.64 -8.34
N ALA A 195 2.64 -5.85 -8.89
CA ALA A 195 1.42 -5.45 -8.20
C ALA A 195 0.56 -6.66 -7.80
N SER A 196 -0.16 -6.51 -6.69
CA SER A 196 -1.02 -7.51 -6.07
C SER A 196 -2.30 -7.74 -6.88
N SER A 197 -2.98 -8.87 -6.64
CA SER A 197 -4.28 -9.13 -7.26
C SER A 197 -5.37 -8.18 -6.79
N GLU A 198 -5.23 -7.70 -5.56
CA GLU A 198 -6.12 -6.77 -4.88
C GLU A 198 -6.02 -5.41 -5.55
N TRP A 199 -4.80 -4.91 -5.79
CA TRP A 199 -4.56 -3.67 -6.53
C TRP A 199 -5.06 -3.74 -7.97
N ASN A 200 -4.84 -4.86 -8.65
CA ASN A 200 -5.32 -5.04 -10.04
C ASN A 200 -6.85 -4.94 -10.19
N LEU A 201 -7.61 -5.08 -9.09
CA LEU A 201 -9.07 -4.95 -9.07
C LEU A 201 -9.56 -3.58 -8.60
N LEU A 202 -8.67 -2.69 -8.18
CA LEU A 202 -8.99 -1.29 -7.91
C LEU A 202 -9.23 -0.55 -9.23
N ASP A 203 -9.88 0.60 -9.12
CA ASP A 203 -10.17 1.56 -10.18
C ASP A 203 -9.83 2.92 -9.57
N CYS A 204 -8.57 3.33 -9.73
CA CYS A 204 -7.99 4.41 -8.92
C CYS A 204 -8.42 5.80 -9.42
N ASP A 205 -8.62 5.97 -10.72
CA ASP A 205 -9.10 7.22 -11.30
C ASP A 205 -10.63 7.28 -11.48
N ASN A 206 -11.33 6.17 -11.21
CA ASN A 206 -12.79 6.03 -11.19
C ASN A 206 -13.43 6.19 -12.58
N ASP A 207 -12.75 5.69 -13.61
CA ASP A 207 -13.18 5.77 -14.99
C ASP A 207 -14.02 4.54 -15.42
N GLY A 208 -14.02 3.48 -14.60
CA GLY A 208 -14.75 2.24 -14.81
C GLY A 208 -13.92 1.10 -15.40
N LEU A 209 -12.64 1.32 -15.68
CA LEU A 209 -11.62 0.33 -16.00
C LEU A 209 -10.81 0.03 -14.73
N THR A 210 -10.45 -1.23 -14.50
CA THR A 210 -9.63 -1.57 -13.32
C THR A 210 -8.15 -1.40 -13.64
N ASN A 211 -7.31 -1.08 -12.66
CA ASN A 211 -5.87 -0.92 -12.84
C ASN A 211 -5.22 -2.07 -13.63
N GLY A 212 -5.63 -3.32 -13.39
CA GLY A 212 -5.10 -4.49 -14.13
C GLY A 212 -5.56 -4.57 -15.59
N ASP A 213 -6.76 -4.08 -15.90
CA ASP A 213 -7.27 -3.97 -17.27
C ASP A 213 -6.58 -2.80 -17.98
N GLU A 214 -6.35 -1.69 -17.28
CA GLU A 214 -5.60 -0.54 -17.79
C GLU A 214 -4.15 -0.89 -18.17
N LEU A 215 -3.44 -1.62 -17.31
CA LEU A 215 -2.12 -2.14 -17.65
C LEU A 215 -2.14 -3.07 -18.88
N THR A 216 -3.28 -3.70 -19.18
CA THR A 216 -3.46 -4.58 -20.35
C THR A 216 -3.72 -3.77 -21.62
N GLU A 217 -4.56 -2.75 -21.54
CA GLU A 217 -4.88 -1.84 -22.65
C GLU A 217 -3.77 -0.80 -22.89
N GLY A 218 -2.92 -0.55 -21.89
CA GLY A 218 -1.81 0.40 -21.94
C GLY A 218 -2.18 1.83 -21.53
N THR A 219 -3.34 2.00 -20.89
CA THR A 219 -3.80 3.25 -20.28
C THR A 219 -3.16 3.47 -18.91
N ASP A 220 -3.37 4.65 -18.31
CA ASP A 220 -2.72 5.06 -17.06
C ASP A 220 -3.70 5.01 -15.86
N PRO A 221 -3.50 4.11 -14.87
CA PRO A 221 -4.42 3.94 -13.73
C PRO A 221 -4.64 5.13 -12.80
N GLN A 222 -4.02 6.26 -13.08
CA GLN A 222 -4.23 7.52 -12.36
C GLN A 222 -4.83 8.61 -13.23
N ASN A 223 -5.16 8.32 -14.48
CA ASN A 223 -5.61 9.28 -15.45
C ASN A 223 -6.80 8.71 -16.25
N PRO A 224 -8.03 9.19 -15.98
CA PRO A 224 -9.24 8.58 -16.51
C PRO A 224 -9.43 8.79 -18.03
N ASP A 225 -8.54 9.52 -18.69
CA ASP A 225 -8.57 9.87 -20.11
C ASP A 225 -7.12 9.95 -20.60
N SER A 226 -6.60 8.80 -21.05
CA SER A 226 -5.18 8.58 -21.31
C SER A 226 -4.66 9.31 -22.54
N ASP A 227 -5.50 9.55 -23.53
CA ASP A 227 -5.12 10.23 -24.77
C ASP A 227 -5.58 11.70 -24.85
N GLY A 228 -6.41 12.13 -23.91
CA GLY A 228 -6.83 13.51 -23.71
C GLY A 228 -7.94 13.97 -24.63
N ASP A 229 -8.70 13.08 -25.28
CA ASP A 229 -9.79 13.47 -26.17
C ASP A 229 -11.09 13.87 -25.44
N GLY A 230 -11.18 13.61 -24.15
CA GLY A 230 -12.32 13.96 -23.30
C GLY A 230 -13.37 12.86 -23.14
N VAL A 231 -13.19 11.69 -23.74
CA VAL A 231 -13.85 10.44 -23.38
C VAL A 231 -12.95 9.71 -22.37
N ILE A 232 -13.55 8.97 -21.45
CA ILE A 232 -12.78 8.24 -20.44
C ILE A 232 -12.45 6.83 -20.93
N ASP A 233 -11.28 6.29 -20.56
CA ASP A 233 -10.74 5.04 -21.13
C ASP A 233 -11.72 3.87 -20.97
N GLY A 234 -12.34 3.74 -19.79
CA GLY A 234 -13.36 2.73 -19.50
C GLY A 234 -14.62 2.84 -20.38
N THR A 235 -14.98 4.05 -20.81
CA THR A 235 -16.09 4.27 -21.76
C THR A 235 -15.68 3.84 -23.16
N GLU A 236 -14.48 4.18 -23.60
CA GLU A 236 -13.96 3.80 -24.91
C GLU A 236 -13.83 2.29 -25.08
N VAL A 237 -13.28 1.60 -24.07
CA VAL A 237 -13.24 0.14 -24.05
C VAL A 237 -14.64 -0.46 -24.12
N THR A 238 -15.63 0.18 -23.49
CA THR A 238 -17.04 -0.26 -23.55
C THR A 238 -17.65 -0.05 -24.93
N ASP A 239 -17.34 1.06 -25.59
CA ASP A 239 -17.82 1.41 -26.93
C ASP A 239 -17.05 0.66 -28.04
N GLY A 240 -15.89 0.11 -27.70
CA GLY A 240 -15.00 -0.59 -28.60
C GLY A 240 -14.11 0.34 -29.44
N THR A 241 -13.81 1.53 -28.93
CA THR A 241 -12.83 2.48 -29.47
C THR A 241 -11.46 2.29 -28.78
N ASP A 242 -10.43 3.01 -29.23
CA ASP A 242 -9.04 2.84 -28.75
C ASP A 242 -8.66 3.98 -27.80
N PRO A 243 -8.52 3.73 -26.48
CA PRO A 243 -8.29 4.77 -25.46
C PRO A 243 -6.90 5.42 -25.50
N LEU A 244 -6.09 5.06 -26.49
CA LEU A 244 -4.77 5.65 -26.74
C LEU A 244 -4.74 6.42 -28.06
N ASN A 245 -5.89 6.60 -28.71
CA ASN A 245 -6.04 7.25 -29.99
C ASN A 245 -7.11 8.35 -29.94
N ASN A 246 -6.64 9.57 -29.70
CA ASN A 246 -7.48 10.75 -29.50
C ASN A 246 -8.31 11.23 -30.72
N CYS A 247 -8.37 10.42 -31.78
CA CYS A 247 -9.21 10.63 -32.96
C CYS A 247 -10.13 9.41 -33.24
N GLU A 248 -10.19 8.45 -32.33
CA GLU A 248 -11.03 7.26 -32.42
C GLU A 248 -11.90 7.15 -31.17
N PHE A 249 -13.00 7.90 -31.13
CA PHE A 249 -13.93 7.92 -30.00
C PHE A 249 -15.37 8.20 -30.45
N ASP A 250 -16.35 8.07 -29.54
CA ASP A 250 -17.73 8.51 -29.78
C ASP A 250 -17.93 9.94 -29.22
N LEU A 251 -18.15 10.90 -30.12
CA LEU A 251 -18.33 12.31 -29.78
C LEU A 251 -19.51 12.55 -28.81
N ASP A 252 -20.55 11.70 -28.82
CA ASP A 252 -21.68 11.80 -27.88
C ASP A 252 -21.27 11.45 -26.43
N HIS A 253 -20.12 10.79 -26.23
CA HIS A 253 -19.58 10.37 -24.94
C HIS A 253 -18.43 11.25 -24.43
N GLN A 254 -18.08 12.32 -25.13
CA GLN A 254 -17.10 13.30 -24.65
C GLN A 254 -17.67 14.06 -23.43
N THR A 255 -17.22 13.70 -22.23
CA THR A 255 -17.73 14.27 -20.96
C THR A 255 -16.70 15.10 -20.21
N LEU A 256 -15.42 14.89 -20.47
CA LEU A 256 -14.32 15.67 -19.94
C LEU A 256 -13.95 16.81 -20.88
N THR A 257 -13.06 17.68 -20.42
CA THR A 257 -12.51 18.74 -21.27
C THR A 257 -11.31 18.18 -21.99
N ALA A 258 -11.41 18.06 -23.32
CA ALA A 258 -10.30 17.63 -24.16
C ALA A 258 -9.05 18.50 -23.95
N ASP A 259 -7.89 17.88 -24.13
CA ASP A 259 -6.60 18.45 -23.84
C ASP A 259 -6.07 19.35 -24.99
N ALA A 260 -4.88 19.91 -24.81
CA ALA A 260 -4.28 20.78 -25.82
C ALA A 260 -3.76 20.01 -27.06
N ALA A 261 -3.46 18.72 -26.93
CA ALA A 261 -3.03 17.89 -28.03
C ALA A 261 -4.21 17.57 -28.96
N TRP A 262 -5.35 17.16 -28.41
CA TRP A 262 -6.60 16.96 -29.13
C TRP A 262 -7.06 18.25 -29.82
N LEU A 263 -7.08 19.37 -29.10
CA LEU A 263 -7.50 20.66 -29.67
C LEU A 263 -6.66 21.10 -30.89
N ALA A 264 -5.38 20.72 -30.92
CA ALA A 264 -4.46 21.05 -32.01
C ALA A 264 -4.42 19.99 -33.12
N ALA A 265 -5.09 18.84 -32.93
CA ALA A 265 -5.22 17.80 -33.93
C ALA A 265 -6.21 18.21 -35.04
N ASP A 266 -6.17 17.44 -36.12
CA ASP A 266 -7.03 17.50 -37.30
C ASP A 266 -7.39 16.03 -37.55
N CYS A 267 -8.41 15.56 -36.83
CA CYS A 267 -8.67 14.13 -36.68
C CYS A 267 -9.22 13.49 -37.95
N ASP A 268 -10.00 14.24 -38.71
CA ASP A 268 -10.65 13.78 -39.94
C ASP A 268 -9.85 14.11 -41.22
N GLY A 269 -8.79 14.93 -41.09
CA GLY A 269 -7.85 15.29 -42.14
C GLY A 269 -8.35 16.37 -43.09
N ASP A 270 -9.39 17.12 -42.74
CA ASP A 270 -9.98 18.15 -43.60
C ASP A 270 -9.17 19.46 -43.67
N GLY A 271 -8.16 19.62 -42.81
CA GLY A 271 -7.30 20.79 -42.73
C GLY A 271 -7.77 21.87 -41.75
N VAL A 272 -8.83 21.62 -41.00
CA VAL A 272 -9.33 22.38 -39.85
C VAL A 272 -8.88 21.64 -38.58
N THR A 273 -8.54 22.39 -37.54
CA THR A 273 -8.19 21.78 -36.25
C THR A 273 -9.43 21.55 -35.41
N ASN A 274 -9.45 20.54 -34.56
CA ASN A 274 -10.55 20.25 -33.64
C ASN A 274 -10.97 21.50 -32.82
N GLU A 275 -10.02 22.33 -32.35
CA GLU A 275 -10.33 23.60 -31.65
C GLU A 275 -11.19 24.53 -32.50
N GLN A 276 -10.88 24.63 -33.79
CA GLN A 276 -11.55 25.53 -34.72
C GLN A 276 -12.93 24.98 -35.11
N GLU A 277 -13.07 23.67 -35.22
CA GLU A 277 -14.36 23.01 -35.46
C GLU A 277 -15.31 23.15 -34.28
N VAL A 278 -14.80 23.00 -33.05
CA VAL A 278 -15.57 23.29 -31.83
C VAL A 278 -16.03 24.75 -31.79
N ILE A 279 -15.21 25.70 -32.27
CA ILE A 279 -15.56 27.12 -32.39
C ILE A 279 -16.65 27.33 -33.45
N ASP A 280 -16.52 26.65 -34.59
CA ASP A 280 -17.41 26.77 -35.74
C ASP A 280 -18.71 25.97 -35.57
N GLY A 281 -18.73 25.03 -34.62
CA GLY A 281 -19.84 24.13 -34.33
C GLY A 281 -19.99 23.00 -35.35
N THR A 282 -18.88 22.52 -35.90
CA THR A 282 -18.80 21.37 -36.81
C THR A 282 -18.23 20.13 -36.10
N ASP A 283 -18.37 18.95 -36.71
CA ASP A 283 -17.96 17.65 -36.16
C ASP A 283 -16.48 17.30 -36.46
N PRO A 284 -15.60 17.24 -35.45
CA PRO A 284 -14.16 16.97 -35.63
C PRO A 284 -13.78 15.60 -36.19
N LEU A 285 -14.77 14.72 -36.37
CA LEU A 285 -14.58 13.36 -36.90
C LEU A 285 -15.27 13.19 -38.28
N ASP A 286 -15.91 14.23 -38.83
CA ASP A 286 -16.56 14.21 -40.14
C ASP A 286 -15.94 15.23 -41.09
N ASN A 287 -15.08 14.75 -41.97
CA ASN A 287 -14.32 15.56 -42.93
C ASN A 287 -15.17 16.35 -43.95
N CYS A 288 -16.48 16.18 -43.96
CA CYS A 288 -17.40 16.96 -44.77
C CYS A 288 -18.28 17.91 -43.96
N ASP A 289 -18.20 17.90 -42.63
CA ASP A 289 -18.78 18.90 -41.75
C ASP A 289 -17.71 19.92 -41.35
N LEU A 290 -17.51 20.94 -42.19
CA LEU A 290 -16.50 21.96 -41.94
C LEU A 290 -16.94 23.34 -42.39
N VAL A 291 -16.29 24.36 -41.83
CA VAL A 291 -16.30 25.71 -42.41
C VAL A 291 -15.07 25.83 -43.31
N PHE A 292 -15.24 25.72 -44.62
CA PHE A 292 -14.13 25.72 -45.58
C PHE A 292 -13.17 26.92 -45.44
N THR A 293 -13.67 28.10 -45.04
CA THR A 293 -12.81 29.28 -44.81
C THR A 293 -11.93 29.20 -43.56
N SER A 294 -12.17 28.22 -42.69
CA SER A 294 -11.44 27.94 -41.46
C SER A 294 -10.29 26.95 -41.65
N GLN A 295 -10.14 26.36 -42.85
CA GLN A 295 -8.98 25.53 -43.16
C GLN A 295 -7.69 26.33 -43.07
N THR A 296 -6.77 25.86 -42.23
CA THR A 296 -5.44 26.47 -42.06
C THR A 296 -4.29 25.48 -42.21
N LEU A 297 -4.60 24.18 -42.11
CA LEU A 297 -3.66 23.08 -42.31
C LEU A 297 -3.75 22.53 -43.74
N VAL A 298 -2.94 21.51 -44.02
CA VAL A 298 -2.95 20.83 -45.32
C VAL A 298 -3.87 19.64 -45.18
N ALA A 299 -5.03 19.72 -45.85
CA ALA A 299 -5.96 18.61 -45.94
C ALA A 299 -5.30 17.34 -46.53
N ASP A 300 -5.78 16.20 -46.08
CA ASP A 300 -5.22 14.90 -46.37
C ASP A 300 -5.70 14.33 -47.73
N ALA A 301 -5.24 13.12 -48.07
CA ALA A 301 -5.62 12.50 -49.32
C ALA A 301 -7.06 11.97 -49.35
N ALA A 302 -7.65 11.66 -48.18
CA ALA A 302 -9.02 11.18 -48.07
C ALA A 302 -10.00 12.32 -48.33
N TRP A 303 -9.80 13.47 -47.67
CA TRP A 303 -10.59 14.68 -47.90
C TRP A 303 -10.47 15.16 -49.34
N LEU A 304 -9.25 15.24 -49.90
CA LEU A 304 -9.05 15.65 -51.30
C LEU A 304 -9.80 14.79 -52.32
N ALA A 305 -9.99 13.50 -52.02
CA ALA A 305 -10.68 12.55 -52.88
C ALA A 305 -12.20 12.49 -52.62
N ALA A 306 -12.69 13.13 -51.55
CA ALA A 306 -14.10 13.21 -51.23
C ALA A 306 -14.85 14.18 -52.16
N ASP A 307 -16.17 14.12 -52.08
CA ASP A 307 -17.15 14.97 -52.78
C ASP A 307 -18.20 15.29 -51.71
N CYS A 308 -17.90 16.31 -50.90
CA CYS A 308 -18.61 16.53 -49.64
C CYS A 308 -20.04 17.05 -49.85
N ASP A 309 -20.27 17.84 -50.90
CA ASP A 309 -21.60 18.34 -51.24
C ASP A 309 -22.39 17.42 -52.21
N GLY A 310 -21.74 16.41 -52.79
CA GLY A 310 -22.33 15.41 -53.67
C GLY A 310 -22.65 15.91 -55.07
N ASP A 311 -22.03 17.00 -55.53
CA ASP A 311 -22.27 17.59 -56.84
C ASP A 311 -21.59 16.86 -58.01
N GLY A 312 -20.68 15.92 -57.70
CA GLY A 312 -19.90 15.12 -58.64
C GLY A 312 -18.55 15.70 -59.05
N VAL A 313 -18.05 16.69 -58.30
CA VAL A 313 -16.69 17.24 -58.33
C VAL A 313 -16.00 16.85 -57.02
N THR A 314 -14.71 16.52 -57.08
CA THR A 314 -13.96 16.19 -55.86
C THR A 314 -13.44 17.46 -55.20
N ASN A 315 -13.27 17.43 -53.88
CA ASN A 315 -12.72 18.56 -53.11
C ASN A 315 -11.38 19.07 -53.69
N GLU A 316 -10.48 18.17 -54.13
CA GLU A 316 -9.23 18.56 -54.82
C GLU A 316 -9.48 19.46 -56.04
N GLN A 317 -10.47 19.11 -56.85
CA GLN A 317 -10.77 19.81 -58.09
C GLN A 317 -11.44 21.16 -57.80
N GLU A 318 -12.25 21.25 -56.76
CA GLU A 318 -12.89 22.49 -56.31
C GLU A 318 -11.88 23.48 -55.73
N VAL A 319 -10.93 23.00 -54.92
CA VAL A 319 -9.81 23.82 -54.43
C VAL A 319 -8.98 24.37 -55.60
N ILE A 320 -8.76 23.57 -56.66
CA ILE A 320 -8.07 24.03 -57.88
C ILE A 320 -8.88 25.09 -58.63
N ASP A 321 -10.20 24.90 -58.69
CA ASP A 321 -11.13 25.77 -59.40
C ASP A 321 -11.49 27.03 -58.60
N GLY A 322 -11.18 27.05 -57.30
CA GLY A 322 -11.48 28.12 -56.37
C GLY A 322 -12.96 28.18 -55.99
N THR A 323 -13.62 27.02 -55.93
CA THR A 323 -15.01 26.86 -55.48
C THR A 323 -15.07 26.22 -54.09
N ASP A 324 -16.20 26.33 -53.40
CA ASP A 324 -16.42 25.85 -52.03
C ASP A 324 -16.85 24.37 -51.99
N PRO A 325 -16.01 23.44 -51.48
CA PRO A 325 -16.29 22.01 -51.44
C PRO A 325 -17.49 21.56 -50.58
N THR A 326 -18.13 22.50 -49.89
CA THR A 326 -19.30 22.26 -49.03
C THR A 326 -20.59 22.87 -49.58
N ASP A 327 -20.52 23.61 -50.70
CA ASP A 327 -21.68 24.23 -51.35
C ASP A 327 -21.92 23.64 -52.75
N GLY A 328 -22.85 22.68 -52.86
CA GLY A 328 -23.22 22.05 -54.13
C GLY A 328 -23.87 22.97 -55.18
N CYS A 329 -23.93 24.28 -54.94
CA CYS A 329 -24.26 25.30 -55.93
C CYS A 329 -23.05 26.13 -56.39
N ASP A 330 -21.87 25.98 -55.78
CA ASP A 330 -20.62 26.64 -56.13
C ASP A 330 -19.67 25.65 -56.80
N PHE A 331 -19.83 25.44 -58.11
CA PHE A 331 -18.94 24.55 -58.87
C PHE A 331 -18.74 25.01 -60.31
N LEU A 332 -17.66 24.54 -60.94
CA LEU A 332 -17.46 24.70 -62.37
C LEU A 332 -18.07 23.54 -63.14
N THR A 333 -19.13 23.81 -63.91
CA THR A 333 -19.78 22.83 -64.81
C THR A 333 -18.84 22.06 -65.76
N ALA A 334 -17.63 22.56 -66.03
CA ALA A 334 -16.64 21.87 -66.85
C ALA A 334 -15.89 20.75 -66.10
N SER A 335 -15.94 20.75 -64.77
CA SER A 335 -15.19 19.91 -63.85
C SER A 335 -16.01 18.73 -63.30
N ILE A 336 -17.32 18.69 -63.54
CA ILE A 336 -18.18 17.55 -63.20
C ILE A 336 -17.64 16.29 -63.90
N THR A 337 -17.24 15.29 -63.11
CA THR A 337 -16.68 14.04 -63.63
C THR A 337 -17.66 12.87 -63.52
N VAL A 338 -18.68 12.96 -62.68
CA VAL A 338 -19.70 11.92 -62.50
C VAL A 338 -20.85 12.13 -63.49
N THR A 339 -21.07 11.16 -64.37
CA THR A 339 -22.22 11.19 -65.29
C THR A 339 -23.48 10.81 -64.53
N ALA A 340 -24.49 11.69 -64.56
CA ALA A 340 -25.83 11.41 -64.04
C ALA A 340 -26.34 10.05 -64.52
N SER A 341 -26.68 9.16 -63.58
CA SER A 341 -27.39 7.89 -63.87
C SER A 341 -28.86 8.14 -64.18
#